data_AF-A0A072VI59-F1
#
_entry.id   AF-A0A072VI59-F1
#
_cell.length_a   1.000
_cell.length_b   1.000
_cell.length_c   1.000
_cell.angle_alpha   90.00
_cell.angle_beta   90.00
_cell.angle_gamma   90.00
#
_symmetry.space_group_name_H-M   'P 1'
#
loop_
_entity.id
_entity.type
_entity.pdbx_description
1 polymer ?
#
loop_
_entity_poly.entity_id
_entity_poly.type
_entity_poly.pdbx_seq_one_letter_code
_entity_poly.pdbx_strand_id
1 'polypeptide(L)'
;MGSKRPFSNSSQPISSFVEVKNDMNLKGLEASSGSKNHTVKENDVDGCSIEIERLRNDPAIVDTMTVPELRKTLKSIRVPAKGRKEDLLSALKNFMDNNISEQASQIRDEQGLFISSENTSLEMNAEKVSGEEPVGEVDDTLETVELNQGKRRLKQSEPESKIVKATTKKKLIVKSDEVSDFKPSRTKRKVSSDVVSIVAQSDEISTTTVQTETWTVLAHKKPQKDWIAYNPSTMRPPPLSRNTNFVKLLSWNVNGLRALLKLQGFSALQLAQREDFDVLCLQETKLQEKDIEEIKQRLIDGYENSFWTCSVSKLGYSGTAIISRIKPLSIRYGLGISEHDSEGRLVTVEFDTFYLVTGYVPNSGDGLKRLSYRVTEWDPALSNYLKELEKSKPVVLTGDLNCAHEEIDIYNPAGNKRSAGFTDEERKSFETNFLSNGFVDTFRKQHPGVVGYTYWGYRHGGRKYNRGWRLDYFLVSESIADKVHDSYILPDVIGSDHCPIGLVMKL
;
A
#
# COMPACT_ATOMS: atom_id res chain seq x y z
N MET A 1 39.45 -13.50 -74.83
CA MET A 1 39.68 -14.38 -73.66
C MET A 1 38.34 -14.42 -72.92
N GLY A 2 37.63 -15.52 -72.66
CA GLY A 2 38.02 -16.93 -72.44
C GLY A 2 37.86 -17.24 -70.95
N SER A 3 37.06 -18.21 -70.46
CA SER A 3 36.28 -19.26 -71.15
C SER A 3 35.06 -19.76 -70.33
N LYS A 4 34.24 -20.59 -71.01
CA LYS A 4 33.09 -21.48 -70.62
C LYS A 4 32.97 -21.86 -69.12
N ARG A 5 31.79 -21.81 -68.44
CA ARG A 5 30.52 -22.61 -68.51
C ARG A 5 30.54 -23.97 -67.73
N PRO A 6 29.38 -24.56 -67.29
CA PRO A 6 29.21 -25.14 -65.92
C PRO A 6 28.88 -26.66 -65.86
N PHE A 7 27.88 -27.08 -65.03
CA PHE A 7 27.37 -28.44 -64.66
C PHE A 7 27.95 -29.03 -63.33
N SER A 8 27.27 -29.84 -62.50
CA SER A 8 25.84 -30.23 -62.35
C SER A 8 25.55 -30.98 -61.01
N ASN A 9 24.26 -31.19 -60.67
CA ASN A 9 23.62 -32.09 -59.66
C ASN A 9 24.45 -33.32 -59.15
N SER A 10 24.25 -33.86 -57.92
CA SER A 10 22.96 -34.48 -57.48
C SER A 10 22.85 -34.94 -56.00
N SER A 11 21.60 -35.20 -55.56
CA SER A 11 21.13 -36.27 -54.63
C SER A 11 21.69 -36.46 -53.19
N GLN A 12 20.89 -35.99 -52.21
CA GLN A 12 20.19 -36.77 -51.13
C GLN A 12 20.97 -37.69 -50.14
N PRO A 13 20.39 -38.02 -48.95
CA PRO A 13 21.15 -38.26 -47.72
C PRO A 13 21.33 -39.74 -47.29
N ILE A 14 22.17 -39.95 -46.27
CA ILE A 14 22.32 -41.18 -45.50
C ILE A 14 22.13 -40.87 -44.00
N SER A 15 21.65 -41.84 -43.22
CA SER A 15 21.28 -41.72 -41.81
C SER A 15 22.06 -42.69 -40.90
N SER A 16 21.85 -42.53 -39.58
CA SER A 16 21.86 -43.58 -38.54
C SER A 16 23.19 -44.01 -37.85
N PHE A 17 22.99 -44.60 -36.67
CA PHE A 17 23.91 -45.33 -35.76
C PHE A 17 25.00 -44.59 -34.96
N VAL A 18 24.55 -44.12 -33.78
CA VAL A 18 24.99 -44.59 -32.45
C VAL A 18 26.22 -45.51 -32.39
N GLU A 19 27.21 -45.14 -31.56
CA GLU A 19 27.93 -46.11 -30.71
C GLU A 19 28.23 -45.49 -29.34
N VAL A 20 28.28 -46.32 -28.28
CA VAL A 20 28.55 -45.91 -26.89
C VAL A 20 29.83 -46.59 -26.42
N LYS A 21 30.73 -45.85 -25.76
CA LYS A 21 31.84 -46.42 -24.99
C LYS A 21 32.08 -45.65 -23.68
N ASN A 22 32.10 -46.40 -22.58
CA ASN A 22 32.80 -46.04 -21.34
C ASN A 22 34.33 -46.09 -21.62
N ASP A 23 35.27 -45.73 -20.73
CA ASP A 23 35.29 -45.89 -19.28
C ASP A 23 36.45 -45.09 -18.64
N MET A 24 36.67 -45.25 -17.32
CA MET A 24 37.76 -44.67 -16.49
C MET A 24 37.62 -43.15 -16.17
N ASN A 25 38.05 -42.59 -15.03
CA ASN A 25 38.60 -43.07 -13.73
C ASN A 25 38.64 -41.86 -12.75
N LEU A 26 38.71 -41.91 -11.40
CA LEU A 26 38.67 -42.97 -10.37
C LEU A 26 38.40 -42.30 -8.98
N LYS A 27 38.32 -43.10 -7.91
CA LYS A 27 38.40 -42.74 -6.46
C LYS A 27 37.25 -41.91 -5.83
N GLY A 28 36.49 -42.57 -4.96
CA GLY A 28 35.90 -41.97 -3.75
C GLY A 28 36.61 -42.49 -2.49
N LEU A 29 36.05 -42.22 -1.31
CA LEU A 29 36.45 -42.83 -0.04
C LEU A 29 35.26 -42.93 0.94
N GLU A 30 35.11 -44.12 1.52
CA GLU A 30 34.38 -44.49 2.75
C GLU A 30 32.95 -43.99 3.01
N ALA A 31 32.03 -44.95 3.06
CA ALA A 31 30.82 -44.91 3.88
C ALA A 31 30.90 -46.04 4.93
N SER A 32 30.42 -45.79 6.15
CA SER A 32 30.30 -46.80 7.20
C SER A 32 28.82 -47.14 7.49
N SER A 33 28.57 -48.37 7.93
CA SER A 33 27.23 -48.97 7.96
C SER A 33 26.43 -48.64 9.21
N GLY A 34 25.15 -48.31 9.00
CA GLY A 34 24.24 -47.80 10.03
C GLY A 34 23.86 -48.73 11.18
N SER A 35 23.11 -48.13 12.10
CA SER A 35 22.30 -48.79 13.11
C SER A 35 20.84 -48.33 12.98
N LYS A 36 19.89 -49.20 13.28
CA LYS A 36 18.45 -48.89 13.26
C LYS A 36 18.00 -48.41 14.63
N ASN A 37 17.11 -47.42 14.66
CA ASN A 37 16.11 -47.28 15.72
C ASN A 37 14.87 -46.55 15.18
N HIS A 38 13.67 -47.06 15.49
CA HIS A 38 12.47 -46.22 15.62
C HIS A 38 12.63 -45.40 16.92
N THR A 39 11.91 -44.31 17.20
CA THR A 39 10.44 -44.17 17.20
C THR A 39 10.08 -42.69 17.42
N VAL A 40 8.79 -42.35 17.26
CA VAL A 40 8.14 -41.07 17.64
C VAL A 40 8.51 -39.86 16.77
N LYS A 41 7.47 -39.20 16.25
CA LYS A 41 7.50 -37.79 15.87
C LYS A 41 7.05 -37.00 17.08
N GLU A 42 7.79 -35.99 17.51
CA GLU A 42 7.23 -35.00 18.42
C GLU A 42 6.20 -34.16 17.66
N ASN A 43 5.01 -33.99 18.24
CA ASN A 43 4.05 -32.99 17.81
C ASN A 43 4.35 -31.72 18.63
N ASP A 44 4.47 -30.56 17.97
CA ASP A 44 4.44 -29.27 18.65
C ASP A 44 3.04 -29.04 19.24
N VAL A 45 2.82 -29.52 20.47
CA VAL A 45 1.65 -29.19 21.29
C VAL A 45 1.88 -27.80 21.87
N ASP A 46 0.87 -26.93 21.74
CA ASP A 46 1.00 -25.49 21.97
C ASP A 46 1.54 -25.15 23.38
N GLY A 47 2.82 -24.77 23.44
CA GLY A 47 3.51 -24.38 24.67
C GLY A 47 2.88 -23.15 25.34
N CYS A 48 2.06 -22.37 24.62
CA CYS A 48 1.32 -21.26 25.20
C CYS A 48 0.24 -21.74 26.18
N SER A 49 -0.40 -22.89 25.95
CA SER A 49 -1.47 -23.42 26.82
C SER A 49 -0.94 -23.81 28.20
N ILE A 50 0.22 -24.48 28.26
CA ILE A 50 0.84 -24.94 29.50
C ILE A 50 1.29 -23.76 30.39
N GLU A 51 1.75 -22.65 29.79
CA GLU A 51 2.16 -21.45 30.53
C GLU A 51 0.93 -20.70 31.10
N ILE A 52 -0.25 -20.77 30.45
CA ILE A 52 -1.52 -20.22 30.96
C ILE A 52 -2.07 -21.05 32.13
N GLU A 53 -2.13 -22.37 32.02
CA GLU A 53 -2.67 -23.23 33.10
C GLU A 53 -1.87 -23.09 34.40
N ARG A 54 -0.54 -22.90 34.31
CA ARG A 54 0.31 -22.64 35.48
C ARG A 54 -0.05 -21.32 36.18
N LEU A 55 -0.31 -20.25 35.41
CA LEU A 55 -0.72 -18.95 35.96
C LEU A 55 -2.17 -18.95 36.48
N ARG A 56 -3.04 -19.83 35.96
CA ARG A 56 -4.41 -20.04 36.47
C ARG A 56 -4.40 -20.73 37.84
N ASN A 57 -3.48 -21.66 38.07
CA ASN A 57 -3.44 -22.49 39.28
C ASN A 57 -2.76 -21.80 40.50
N ASP A 58 -1.97 -20.74 40.28
CA ASP A 58 -1.45 -19.89 41.36
C ASP A 58 -1.55 -18.40 40.97
N PRO A 59 -2.65 -17.72 41.35
CA PRO A 59 -2.85 -16.30 41.08
C PRO A 59 -1.82 -15.37 41.74
N ALA A 60 -1.12 -15.80 42.81
CA ALA A 60 -0.14 -14.95 43.48
C ALA A 60 1.09 -14.70 42.61
N ILE A 61 1.46 -15.67 41.75
CA ILE A 61 2.54 -15.50 40.76
C ILE A 61 2.26 -14.27 39.88
N VAL A 62 1.03 -14.12 39.40
CA VAL A 62 0.64 -13.06 38.44
C VAL A 62 0.95 -11.66 38.97
N ASP A 63 0.62 -11.36 40.23
CA ASP A 63 0.88 -10.05 40.82
C ASP A 63 2.37 -9.81 41.13
N THR A 64 3.18 -10.86 41.31
CA THR A 64 4.64 -10.71 41.43
C THR A 64 5.34 -10.41 40.10
N MET A 65 4.78 -10.80 38.95
CA MET A 65 5.42 -10.69 37.63
C MET A 65 5.92 -9.28 37.31
N THR A 66 7.07 -9.19 36.63
CA THR A 66 7.63 -7.92 36.15
C THR A 66 6.93 -7.43 34.87
N VAL A 67 7.05 -6.14 34.57
CA VAL A 67 6.46 -5.53 33.36
C VAL A 67 6.92 -6.20 32.05
N PRO A 68 8.21 -6.58 31.86
CA PRO A 68 8.64 -7.36 30.70
C PRO A 68 7.96 -8.73 30.58
N GLU A 69 7.78 -9.44 31.69
CA GLU A 69 7.16 -10.78 31.71
C GLU A 69 5.67 -10.70 31.40
N LEU A 70 4.94 -9.78 32.04
CA LEU A 70 3.53 -9.51 31.71
C LEU A 70 3.36 -9.17 30.23
N ARG A 71 4.28 -8.37 29.65
CA ARG A 71 4.28 -8.04 28.22
C ARG A 71 4.62 -9.23 27.32
N LYS A 72 5.45 -10.18 27.76
CA LYS A 72 5.73 -11.44 27.05
C LYS A 72 4.47 -12.32 27.03
N THR A 73 3.87 -12.56 28.19
CA THR A 73 2.69 -13.43 28.35
C THR A 73 1.46 -12.86 27.64
N LEU A 74 1.16 -11.57 27.80
CA LEU A 74 0.08 -10.92 27.05
C LEU A 74 0.29 -11.03 25.53
N LYS A 75 1.54 -10.98 25.06
CA LYS A 75 1.87 -11.10 23.63
C LYS A 75 1.75 -12.53 23.10
N SER A 76 2.06 -13.57 23.87
CA SER A 76 1.84 -14.97 23.44
C SER A 76 0.35 -15.27 23.32
N ILE A 77 -0.46 -14.85 24.30
CA ILE A 77 -1.94 -14.96 24.28
C ILE A 77 -2.63 -13.91 23.38
N ARG A 78 -1.85 -13.13 22.62
CA ARG A 78 -2.29 -12.12 21.62
C ARG A 78 -3.12 -10.93 22.18
N VAL A 79 -3.13 -10.72 23.49
CA VAL A 79 -3.81 -9.59 24.15
C VAL A 79 -2.95 -8.30 24.06
N PRO A 80 -3.53 -7.10 23.89
CA PRO A 80 -2.77 -5.85 23.74
C PRO A 80 -1.90 -5.45 24.95
N ALA A 81 -0.62 -5.79 24.92
CA ALA A 81 0.37 -5.46 25.95
C ALA A 81 0.78 -3.95 25.98
N LYS A 82 -0.12 -3.07 26.43
CA LYS A 82 0.08 -1.61 26.57
C LYS A 82 -0.24 -1.13 27.99
N GLY A 83 0.29 0.04 28.37
CA GLY A 83 0.10 0.63 29.71
C GLY A 83 1.25 0.38 30.70
N ARG A 84 0.99 0.73 31.97
CA ARG A 84 1.83 0.50 33.16
C ARG A 84 1.62 -0.93 33.71
N LYS A 85 2.19 -1.29 34.87
CA LYS A 85 2.07 -2.66 35.40
C LYS A 85 0.60 -3.02 35.69
N GLU A 86 -0.15 -2.05 36.19
CA GLU A 86 -1.55 -2.18 36.64
C GLU A 86 -2.47 -2.46 35.44
N ASP A 87 -2.26 -1.73 34.33
CA ASP A 87 -3.00 -1.91 33.08
C ASP A 87 -2.76 -3.31 32.48
N LEU A 88 -1.52 -3.82 32.58
CA LEU A 88 -1.12 -5.14 32.08
C LEU A 88 -1.65 -6.27 32.97
N LEU A 89 -1.61 -6.11 34.31
CA LEU A 89 -2.22 -7.04 35.26
C LEU A 89 -3.74 -7.13 35.05
N SER A 90 -4.40 -5.98 34.87
CA SER A 90 -5.83 -5.92 34.57
C SER A 90 -6.15 -6.62 33.26
N ALA A 91 -5.38 -6.38 32.18
CA ALA A 91 -5.57 -7.07 30.91
C ALA A 91 -5.39 -8.59 31.00
N LEU A 92 -4.44 -9.07 31.81
CA LEU A 92 -4.18 -10.49 32.00
C LEU A 92 -5.26 -11.18 32.85
N LYS A 93 -5.69 -10.55 33.96
CA LYS A 93 -6.78 -11.05 34.81
C LYS A 93 -8.09 -11.13 34.03
N ASN A 94 -8.50 -10.04 33.37
CA ASN A 94 -9.67 -10.04 32.48
C ASN A 94 -9.61 -11.14 31.40
N PHE A 95 -8.44 -11.45 30.83
CA PHE A 95 -8.33 -12.56 29.87
C PHE A 95 -8.59 -13.92 30.53
N MET A 96 -8.02 -14.17 31.72
CA MET A 96 -8.26 -15.41 32.46
C MET A 96 -9.74 -15.55 32.85
N ASP A 97 -10.36 -14.48 33.35
CA ASP A 97 -11.75 -14.47 33.81
C ASP A 97 -12.74 -14.70 32.66
N ASN A 98 -12.56 -14.05 31.50
CA ASN A 98 -13.44 -14.23 30.35
C ASN A 98 -13.39 -15.67 29.77
N ASN A 99 -12.24 -16.33 29.83
CA ASN A 99 -12.11 -17.74 29.40
C ASN A 99 -12.89 -18.73 30.30
N ILE A 100 -13.25 -18.35 31.53
CA ILE A 100 -14.13 -19.16 32.38
C ILE A 100 -15.56 -19.18 31.82
N SER A 101 -16.02 -18.07 31.23
CA SER A 101 -17.38 -17.93 30.70
C SER A 101 -17.65 -18.82 29.48
N GLU A 102 -16.68 -18.97 28.58
CA GLU A 102 -16.84 -19.82 27.38
C GLU A 102 -16.79 -21.32 27.72
N GLN A 103 -15.95 -21.74 28.67
CA GLN A 103 -15.96 -23.14 29.13
C GLN A 103 -17.24 -23.47 29.93
N ALA A 104 -17.80 -22.50 30.67
CA ALA A 104 -19.06 -22.65 31.42
C ALA A 104 -20.34 -22.58 30.56
N SER A 105 -20.24 -22.19 29.29
CA SER A 105 -21.33 -22.33 28.30
C SER A 105 -21.24 -23.66 27.55
N GLN A 106 -20.05 -24.05 27.07
CA GLN A 106 -19.86 -25.30 26.31
C GLN A 106 -20.24 -26.57 27.08
N ILE A 107 -20.04 -26.61 28.40
CA ILE A 107 -20.45 -27.75 29.25
C ILE A 107 -21.99 -27.92 29.31
N ARG A 108 -22.78 -26.91 28.93
CA ARG A 108 -24.24 -26.91 29.09
C ARG A 108 -25.01 -27.51 27.91
N ASP A 109 -24.41 -27.57 26.72
CA ASP A 109 -25.06 -28.11 25.51
C ASP A 109 -24.81 -29.62 25.31
N GLU A 110 -23.78 -30.21 25.92
CA GLU A 110 -23.48 -31.65 25.78
C GLU A 110 -24.20 -32.57 26.80
N GLN A 111 -24.91 -32.03 27.80
CA GLN A 111 -25.64 -32.83 28.80
C GLN A 111 -27.17 -32.88 28.58
N GLY A 112 -27.62 -32.51 27.38
CA GLY A 112 -29.05 -32.48 26.99
C GLY A 112 -29.74 -33.83 26.77
N LEU A 113 -29.20 -34.95 27.25
CA LEU A 113 -29.74 -36.31 27.04
C LEU A 113 -29.29 -37.30 28.15
N PHE A 114 -30.04 -37.42 29.26
CA PHE A 114 -30.43 -38.69 29.94
C PHE A 114 -31.06 -38.49 31.36
N ILE A 115 -32.40 -38.45 31.40
CA ILE A 115 -33.30 -39.16 32.35
C ILE A 115 -33.08 -39.05 33.89
N SER A 116 -34.02 -38.33 34.54
CA SER A 116 -34.75 -38.67 35.81
C SER A 116 -34.31 -38.17 37.21
N SER A 117 -35.31 -38.26 38.12
CA SER A 117 -35.32 -38.21 39.60
C SER A 117 -34.97 -36.91 40.36
N GLU A 118 -36.04 -36.22 40.77
CA GLU A 118 -36.41 -35.89 42.17
C GLU A 118 -35.61 -34.91 43.07
N ASN A 119 -36.41 -34.03 43.70
CA ASN A 119 -36.39 -33.57 45.10
C ASN A 119 -35.49 -32.41 45.61
N THR A 120 -36.13 -31.23 45.69
CA THR A 120 -36.44 -30.48 46.94
C THR A 120 -35.36 -29.64 47.65
N SER A 121 -35.79 -28.44 48.10
CA SER A 121 -35.29 -27.63 49.24
C SER A 121 -33.88 -26.98 49.19
N LEU A 122 -33.59 -25.88 49.91
CA LEU A 122 -34.36 -24.78 50.54
C LEU A 122 -33.34 -23.69 50.97
N GLU A 123 -33.72 -22.40 50.95
CA GLU A 123 -33.27 -21.35 51.92
C GLU A 123 -31.74 -21.07 52.13
N MET A 124 -31.29 -20.13 52.97
CA MET A 124 -31.55 -18.67 53.04
C MET A 124 -30.34 -17.96 53.72
N ASN A 125 -30.41 -16.62 53.85
CA ASN A 125 -29.53 -15.74 54.66
C ASN A 125 -28.09 -15.51 54.10
N ALA A 126 -27.49 -14.31 54.03
CA ALA A 126 -27.70 -12.95 54.55
C ALA A 126 -27.08 -12.57 55.91
N GLU A 127 -25.98 -11.79 55.86
CA GLU A 127 -25.41 -10.80 56.81
C GLU A 127 -24.13 -10.24 56.10
N LYS A 128 -23.75 -8.94 55.99
CA LYS A 128 -24.01 -7.64 56.66
C LYS A 128 -23.06 -7.34 57.85
N VAL A 129 -22.83 -6.03 58.16
CA VAL A 129 -21.76 -5.41 59.03
C VAL A 129 -20.47 -5.12 58.22
N SER A 130 -20.06 -3.89 57.82
CA SER A 130 -19.68 -2.61 58.49
C SER A 130 -18.31 -2.63 59.21
N GLY A 131 -17.44 -1.60 59.15
CA GLY A 131 -17.49 -0.29 58.46
C GLY A 131 -16.30 0.64 58.83
N GLU A 132 -16.44 1.94 58.52
CA GLU A 132 -15.66 3.12 59.02
C GLU A 132 -14.23 3.44 58.48
N GLU A 133 -13.89 4.73 58.48
CA GLU A 133 -12.58 5.36 58.13
C GLU A 133 -11.82 5.78 59.42
N PRO A 134 -10.56 6.28 59.37
CA PRO A 134 -10.41 7.76 59.26
C PRO A 134 -9.12 8.31 58.58
N VAL A 135 -9.19 9.64 58.37
CA VAL A 135 -8.23 10.65 57.88
C VAL A 135 -6.80 10.63 58.45
N GLY A 136 -5.82 11.15 57.68
CA GLY A 136 -4.55 11.69 58.21
C GLY A 136 -3.79 12.63 57.24
N GLU A 137 -3.44 13.84 57.68
CA GLU A 137 -2.53 14.80 57.00
C GLU A 137 -1.25 15.02 57.83
N VAL A 138 -0.07 15.19 57.19
CA VAL A 138 1.10 15.94 57.71
C VAL A 138 1.88 16.53 56.52
N ASP A 139 2.56 17.68 56.73
CA ASP A 139 3.35 18.46 55.76
C ASP A 139 4.89 18.18 55.89
N ASP A 140 5.72 18.98 55.20
CA ASP A 140 6.98 19.65 55.63
C ASP A 140 8.22 19.54 54.69
N THR A 141 8.54 20.69 54.08
CA THR A 141 9.89 21.27 53.80
C THR A 141 10.93 20.68 52.81
N LEU A 142 11.25 21.53 51.81
CA LEU A 142 12.57 22.11 51.46
C LEU A 142 13.87 21.24 51.46
N GLU A 143 14.60 21.27 50.32
CA GLU A 143 15.80 22.14 50.22
C GLU A 143 16.19 22.45 48.75
N THR A 144 17.12 23.40 48.56
CA THR A 144 17.59 23.94 47.26
C THR A 144 19.09 23.76 47.09
N VAL A 145 19.62 23.72 45.84
CA VAL A 145 20.95 24.27 45.50
C VAL A 145 21.13 24.41 43.97
N GLU A 146 21.83 25.47 43.53
CA GLU A 146 22.28 25.67 42.14
C GLU A 146 23.79 25.29 41.99
N LEU A 147 24.61 25.62 40.98
CA LEU A 147 24.56 26.45 39.76
C LEU A 147 25.74 25.99 38.89
N ASN A 148 25.70 26.16 37.56
CA ASN A 148 26.84 26.79 36.85
C ASN A 148 26.54 27.13 35.37
N GLN A 149 27.02 28.30 34.94
CA GLN A 149 27.03 28.73 33.54
C GLN A 149 28.47 29.01 33.06
N GLY A 150 28.86 28.47 31.90
CA GLY A 150 30.12 28.79 31.23
C GLY A 150 30.03 30.06 30.39
N LYS A 151 30.82 31.09 30.71
CA LYS A 151 30.79 32.42 30.05
C LYS A 151 31.71 32.51 28.83
N ARG A 152 31.34 33.35 27.84
CA ARG A 152 32.29 34.12 26.99
C ARG A 152 31.65 35.45 26.54
N ARG A 153 32.45 36.53 26.49
CA ARG A 153 32.12 37.92 26.09
C ARG A 153 33.23 38.40 25.12
N LEU A 154 32.92 38.91 23.92
CA LEU A 154 32.51 40.28 23.51
C LEU A 154 33.66 41.28 23.23
N LYS A 155 33.40 42.18 22.25
CA LYS A 155 34.17 43.35 21.70
C LYS A 155 34.77 43.10 20.29
N GLN A 156 34.93 44.04 19.35
CA GLN A 156 34.48 45.44 19.08
C GLN A 156 34.91 45.80 17.61
N SER A 157 34.46 46.84 16.86
CA SER A 157 33.31 47.76 16.96
C SER A 157 33.12 48.64 15.68
N GLU A 158 31.89 48.67 15.14
CA GLU A 158 31.19 49.91 14.67
C GLU A 158 31.54 50.54 13.28
N PRO A 159 30.98 51.69 12.81
CA PRO A 159 30.04 51.66 11.66
C PRO A 159 30.34 52.65 10.50
N GLU A 160 29.50 52.65 9.45
CA GLU A 160 29.28 53.86 8.62
C GLU A 160 27.83 53.96 8.09
N SER A 161 27.48 55.06 7.42
CA SER A 161 26.08 55.55 7.31
C SER A 161 25.62 55.95 5.90
N LYS A 162 24.29 55.97 5.68
CA LYS A 162 23.61 57.06 4.94
C LYS A 162 22.08 57.05 5.12
N ILE A 163 21.51 58.23 4.91
CA ILE A 163 20.09 58.61 5.07
C ILE A 163 19.53 58.94 3.67
N VAL A 164 18.21 58.85 3.42
CA VAL A 164 17.40 59.92 2.77
C VAL A 164 15.93 59.53 2.49
N LYS A 165 15.02 60.29 3.13
CA LYS A 165 13.64 60.70 2.77
C LYS A 165 12.53 59.66 2.54
N ALA A 166 11.35 60.04 3.05
CA ALA A 166 10.04 59.46 2.80
C ALA A 166 9.18 60.39 1.94
N THR A 167 7.96 59.97 1.56
CA THR A 167 6.83 60.92 1.42
C THR A 167 5.47 60.24 1.61
N THR A 168 4.57 60.90 2.33
CA THR A 168 3.19 60.44 2.62
C THR A 168 2.19 61.22 1.78
N LYS A 169 1.06 60.61 1.37
CA LYS A 169 -0.11 61.35 0.84
C LYS A 169 -1.44 60.84 1.44
N LYS A 170 -2.15 61.77 2.08
CA LYS A 170 -3.59 61.74 2.40
C LYS A 170 -4.26 62.92 1.70
N LYS A 171 -5.41 62.72 1.06
CA LYS A 171 -6.44 63.73 0.66
C LYS A 171 -7.60 62.99 -0.03
N LEU A 172 -8.83 63.48 -0.10
CA LEU A 172 -9.66 64.27 0.84
C LEU A 172 -11.13 64.18 0.35
N ILE A 173 -12.11 64.58 1.16
CA ILE A 173 -13.55 64.52 0.85
C ILE A 173 -14.09 65.91 0.44
N VAL A 174 -15.10 65.96 -0.43
CA VAL A 174 -16.00 67.12 -0.69
C VAL A 174 -17.46 66.61 -0.77
N LYS A 175 -18.45 67.46 -0.44
CA LYS A 175 -19.91 67.15 -0.35
C LYS A 175 -20.78 68.04 -1.25
N SER A 176 -21.95 67.51 -1.64
CA SER A 176 -23.28 68.15 -1.57
C SER A 176 -24.34 67.05 -1.88
N ASP A 177 -25.31 66.69 -1.02
CA ASP A 177 -26.46 67.44 -0.44
C ASP A 177 -27.59 67.64 -1.50
N GLU A 178 -28.91 67.64 -1.20
CA GLU A 178 -29.64 67.89 0.06
C GLU A 178 -30.60 66.75 0.56
N VAL A 179 -31.91 66.99 0.77
CA VAL A 179 -32.73 66.34 1.84
C VAL A 179 -34.23 66.08 1.49
N SER A 180 -34.80 64.94 1.93
CA SER A 180 -36.18 64.77 2.50
C SER A 180 -36.30 63.38 3.18
N ASP A 181 -36.92 63.08 4.34
CA ASP A 181 -37.88 63.67 5.31
C ASP A 181 -39.16 62.79 5.40
N PHE A 182 -39.74 62.39 6.55
CA PHE A 182 -39.30 62.41 7.97
C PHE A 182 -40.23 61.50 8.86
N LYS A 183 -39.71 60.42 9.50
CA LYS A 183 -40.12 59.79 10.82
C LYS A 183 -41.62 59.46 11.16
N PRO A 184 -41.99 58.84 12.31
CA PRO A 184 -41.38 57.74 13.12
C PRO A 184 -42.37 56.65 13.67
N SER A 185 -41.85 55.59 14.32
CA SER A 185 -42.07 55.28 15.77
C SER A 185 -42.42 53.83 16.23
N ARG A 186 -42.06 53.58 17.52
CA ARG A 186 -42.61 52.65 18.54
C ARG A 186 -42.47 51.11 18.44
N THR A 187 -41.81 50.56 19.48
CA THR A 187 -41.87 49.18 19.97
C THR A 187 -42.91 48.99 21.09
N LYS A 188 -43.55 47.81 21.19
CA LYS A 188 -44.04 47.15 22.43
C LYS A 188 -44.50 45.69 22.16
N ARG A 189 -44.61 44.86 23.21
CA ARG A 189 -44.97 43.41 23.19
C ARG A 189 -46.25 43.11 23.98
N LYS A 190 -47.08 42.15 23.50
CA LYS A 190 -47.81 41.04 24.20
C LYS A 190 -48.85 40.43 23.20
N VAL A 191 -49.00 39.11 22.98
CA VAL A 191 -49.36 37.93 23.85
C VAL A 191 -50.87 37.88 24.17
N SER A 192 -51.61 36.77 23.99
CA SER A 192 -51.19 35.38 23.58
C SER A 192 -51.18 35.18 22.04
N SER A 193 -51.79 34.20 21.33
CA SER A 193 -52.74 33.11 21.64
C SER A 193 -52.79 32.06 20.50
N ASP A 194 -53.05 30.75 20.65
CA ASP A 194 -52.97 29.74 21.74
C ASP A 194 -52.99 28.31 21.08
N VAL A 195 -53.14 27.17 21.80
CA VAL A 195 -52.69 25.82 21.33
C VAL A 195 -53.68 24.64 21.53
N VAL A 196 -53.86 23.79 20.50
CA VAL A 196 -54.15 22.32 20.55
C VAL A 196 -53.54 21.68 19.27
N SER A 197 -52.34 21.09 19.30
CA SER A 197 -52.01 19.67 19.60
C SER A 197 -52.40 18.64 18.51
N ILE A 198 -51.38 18.01 17.90
CA ILE A 198 -51.36 16.57 17.52
C ILE A 198 -49.91 16.06 17.71
N VAL A 199 -49.79 14.77 18.03
CA VAL A 199 -48.58 14.10 18.55
C VAL A 199 -47.41 14.10 17.55
N ALA A 200 -46.18 14.32 18.05
CA ALA A 200 -44.96 14.04 17.29
C ALA A 200 -44.54 12.57 17.44
N GLN A 201 -44.20 11.92 16.32
CA GLN A 201 -43.29 10.78 16.34
C GLN A 201 -41.88 11.28 16.00
N SER A 202 -40.89 10.78 16.73
CA SER A 202 -39.48 11.14 16.60
C SER A 202 -38.77 10.15 15.69
N ASP A 203 -38.57 10.52 14.43
CA ASP A 203 -37.51 9.92 13.62
C ASP A 203 -36.19 10.59 13.98
N GLU A 204 -35.22 9.79 14.44
CA GLU A 204 -33.88 10.28 14.72
C GLU A 204 -33.20 10.70 13.41
N ILE A 205 -32.92 12.00 13.27
CA ILE A 205 -32.00 12.47 12.23
C ILE A 205 -30.59 12.02 12.64
N SER A 206 -30.28 10.78 12.29
CA SER A 206 -28.90 10.27 12.28
C SER A 206 -28.08 11.21 11.41
N THR A 207 -27.20 11.99 12.05
CA THR A 207 -26.31 12.91 11.35
C THR A 207 -25.23 12.12 10.65
N THR A 208 -25.58 11.54 9.50
CA THR A 208 -24.66 10.83 8.62
C THR A 208 -23.53 11.78 8.24
N THR A 209 -22.39 11.64 8.93
CA THR A 209 -21.16 12.33 8.58
C THR A 209 -20.74 11.82 7.20
N VAL A 210 -21.06 12.62 6.17
CA VAL A 210 -20.60 12.39 4.81
C VAL A 210 -19.07 12.31 4.86
N GLN A 211 -18.53 11.10 4.79
CA GLN A 211 -17.10 10.87 4.84
C GLN A 211 -16.51 11.38 3.53
N THR A 212 -16.01 12.62 3.56
CA THR A 212 -15.34 13.21 2.40
C THR A 212 -14.17 12.34 1.99
N GLU A 213 -14.28 11.74 0.82
CA GLU A 213 -13.23 10.94 0.18
C GLU A 213 -11.90 11.71 0.19
N THR A 214 -10.88 11.20 0.89
CA THR A 214 -9.67 12.00 1.16
C THR A 214 -8.91 12.37 -0.10
N TRP A 215 -9.00 11.54 -1.14
CA TRP A 215 -8.42 11.79 -2.46
C TRP A 215 -9.07 12.96 -3.22
N THR A 216 -10.36 13.25 -2.98
CA THR A 216 -11.06 14.39 -3.63
C THR A 216 -10.73 15.73 -2.97
N VAL A 217 -9.88 15.74 -1.93
CA VAL A 217 -9.38 16.97 -1.28
C VAL A 217 -8.01 17.33 -1.87
N LEU A 218 -7.89 18.56 -2.39
CA LEU A 218 -6.66 19.10 -2.98
C LEU A 218 -5.61 19.38 -1.91
N ALA A 219 -4.91 18.33 -1.48
CA ALA A 219 -3.94 18.38 -0.39
C ALA A 219 -2.56 18.94 -0.78
N HIS A 220 -2.28 19.16 -2.08
CA HIS A 220 -0.97 19.61 -2.57
C HIS A 220 -0.49 20.90 -1.86
N LYS A 221 0.80 20.98 -1.48
CA LYS A 221 1.31 22.12 -0.67
C LYS A 221 1.38 23.47 -1.40
N LYS A 222 1.47 23.48 -2.74
CA LYS A 222 1.59 24.69 -3.57
C LYS A 222 0.82 24.52 -4.89
N PRO A 223 -0.51 24.34 -4.86
CA PRO A 223 -1.28 24.07 -6.07
C PRO A 223 -1.23 25.29 -7.00
N GLN A 224 -1.19 25.04 -8.31
CA GLN A 224 -1.44 26.11 -9.28
C GLN A 224 -2.95 26.39 -9.35
N LYS A 225 -3.32 27.56 -9.88
CA LYS A 225 -4.69 28.09 -9.85
C LYS A 225 -5.74 27.11 -10.38
N ASP A 226 -5.41 26.43 -11.47
CA ASP A 226 -6.35 25.61 -12.25
C ASP A 226 -6.19 24.10 -11.95
N TRP A 227 -5.49 23.75 -10.85
CA TRP A 227 -5.35 22.36 -10.39
C TRP A 227 -6.54 21.92 -9.54
N ILE A 228 -7.03 20.70 -9.80
CA ILE A 228 -8.13 20.06 -9.05
C ILE A 228 -7.71 18.68 -8.54
N ALA A 229 -8.34 18.21 -7.47
CA ALA A 229 -8.09 16.87 -6.94
C ALA A 229 -8.80 15.79 -7.78
N TYR A 230 -8.16 14.63 -7.95
CA TYR A 230 -8.75 13.51 -8.67
C TYR A 230 -9.98 12.93 -7.97
N ASN A 231 -11.05 12.69 -8.73
CA ASN A 231 -12.28 12.05 -8.26
C ASN A 231 -12.69 10.93 -9.24
N PRO A 232 -12.51 9.64 -8.89
CA PRO A 232 -12.86 8.53 -9.78
C PRO A 232 -14.36 8.44 -10.09
N SER A 233 -15.21 8.97 -9.19
CA SER A 233 -16.66 8.95 -9.30
C SER A 233 -17.22 10.00 -10.27
N THR A 234 -16.41 10.99 -10.68
CA THR A 234 -16.82 12.06 -11.61
C THR A 234 -15.90 12.28 -12.81
N MET A 235 -14.66 11.75 -12.80
CA MET A 235 -13.67 11.96 -13.87
C MET A 235 -13.53 10.77 -14.82
N ARG A 236 -14.19 9.64 -14.55
CA ARG A 236 -14.20 8.49 -15.46
C ARG A 236 -15.28 8.64 -16.53
N PRO A 237 -15.00 8.30 -17.81
CA PRO A 237 -16.01 8.28 -18.85
C PRO A 237 -17.01 7.12 -18.63
N PRO A 238 -18.21 7.18 -19.23
CA PRO A 238 -19.12 6.04 -19.26
C PRO A 238 -18.46 4.77 -19.82
N PRO A 239 -18.87 3.56 -19.36
CA PRO A 239 -18.39 2.31 -19.92
C PRO A 239 -18.60 2.21 -21.44
N LEU A 240 -17.71 1.48 -22.11
CA LEU A 240 -17.86 1.19 -23.53
C LEU A 240 -19.08 0.32 -23.82
N SER A 241 -19.60 0.41 -25.05
CA SER A 241 -20.73 -0.42 -25.47
C SER A 241 -20.31 -1.91 -25.51
N ARG A 242 -21.26 -2.82 -25.26
CA ARG A 242 -21.02 -4.28 -25.32
C ARG A 242 -20.54 -4.79 -26.68
N ASN A 243 -20.68 -3.99 -27.74
CA ASN A 243 -20.27 -4.33 -29.10
C ASN A 243 -18.90 -3.73 -29.47
N THR A 244 -18.26 -2.98 -28.57
CA THR A 244 -16.93 -2.42 -28.77
C THR A 244 -15.88 -3.44 -28.34
N ASN A 245 -14.93 -3.76 -29.22
CA ASN A 245 -13.77 -4.56 -28.82
C ASN A 245 -12.80 -3.69 -28.01
N PHE A 246 -12.48 -4.09 -26.79
CA PHE A 246 -11.55 -3.41 -25.90
C PHE A 246 -10.84 -4.41 -24.99
N VAL A 247 -9.73 -3.97 -24.39
CA VAL A 247 -9.06 -4.64 -23.29
C VAL A 247 -9.05 -3.73 -22.06
N LYS A 248 -9.25 -4.30 -20.88
CA LYS A 248 -9.14 -3.62 -19.59
C LYS A 248 -7.95 -4.17 -18.81
N LEU A 249 -6.98 -3.30 -18.53
CA LEU A 249 -5.76 -3.61 -17.80
C LEU A 249 -5.84 -2.99 -16.40
N LEU A 250 -5.37 -3.70 -15.38
CA LEU A 250 -5.16 -3.18 -14.02
C LEU A 250 -3.70 -3.39 -13.61
N SER A 251 -3.11 -2.47 -12.85
CA SER A 251 -1.71 -2.53 -12.42
C SER A 251 -1.57 -2.06 -10.97
N TRP A 252 -0.78 -2.77 -10.15
CA TRP A 252 -0.64 -2.48 -8.71
C TRP A 252 0.67 -2.97 -8.09
N ASN A 253 1.44 -2.07 -7.47
CA ASN A 253 2.48 -2.46 -6.51
C ASN A 253 1.81 -2.94 -5.20
N VAL A 254 1.90 -4.24 -4.93
CA VAL A 254 1.23 -4.89 -3.79
C VAL A 254 2.07 -4.93 -2.51
N ASN A 255 3.30 -4.40 -2.52
CA ASN A 255 4.23 -4.35 -1.39
C ASN A 255 4.37 -5.70 -0.63
N GLY A 256 4.30 -6.83 -1.37
CA GLY A 256 4.34 -8.19 -0.86
C GLY A 256 2.99 -8.90 -0.92
N LEU A 257 2.77 -9.68 -1.98
CA LEU A 257 1.49 -10.34 -2.28
C LEU A 257 0.97 -11.22 -1.13
N ARG A 258 1.87 -11.91 -0.40
CA ARG A 258 1.50 -12.74 0.76
C ARG A 258 1.01 -11.95 1.99
N ALA A 259 1.34 -10.66 2.10
CA ALA A 259 0.79 -9.79 3.13
C ALA A 259 -0.63 -9.33 2.73
N LEU A 260 -0.77 -8.88 1.48
CA LEU A 260 -2.05 -8.48 0.88
C LEU A 260 -3.10 -9.61 0.95
N LEU A 261 -2.76 -10.82 0.51
CA LEU A 261 -3.67 -11.98 0.54
C LEU A 261 -4.02 -12.49 1.95
N LYS A 262 -3.37 -11.97 2.99
CA LYS A 262 -3.69 -12.26 4.41
C LYS A 262 -4.39 -11.11 5.12
N LEU A 263 -4.63 -9.99 4.45
CA LEU A 263 -5.27 -8.82 5.04
C LEU A 263 -6.77 -9.06 5.18
N GLN A 264 -7.28 -9.00 6.41
CA GLN A 264 -8.71 -9.06 6.68
C GLN A 264 -9.45 -7.92 5.94
N GLY A 265 -10.51 -8.27 5.21
CA GLY A 265 -11.27 -7.33 4.39
C GLY A 265 -10.73 -7.12 2.98
N PHE A 266 -9.56 -7.65 2.61
CA PHE A 266 -9.16 -7.72 1.20
C PHE A 266 -9.68 -9.00 0.54
N SER A 267 -10.16 -8.89 -0.71
CA SER A 267 -10.51 -10.04 -1.55
C SER A 267 -10.17 -9.74 -3.00
N ALA A 268 -9.27 -10.56 -3.57
CA ALA A 268 -8.91 -10.47 -4.97
C ALA A 268 -10.12 -10.76 -5.89
N LEU A 269 -11.02 -11.68 -5.48
CA LEU A 269 -12.25 -11.98 -6.20
C LEU A 269 -13.19 -10.77 -6.25
N GLN A 270 -13.36 -10.04 -5.13
CA GLN A 270 -14.18 -8.83 -5.12
C GLN A 270 -13.58 -7.72 -5.99
N LEU A 271 -12.24 -7.56 -6.00
CA LEU A 271 -11.57 -6.61 -6.89
C LEU A 271 -11.76 -6.99 -8.37
N ALA A 272 -11.64 -8.27 -8.72
CA ALA A 272 -11.89 -8.77 -10.07
C ALA A 272 -13.36 -8.65 -10.50
N GLN A 273 -14.32 -8.87 -9.59
CA GLN A 273 -15.76 -8.67 -9.86
C GLN A 273 -16.13 -7.19 -10.01
N ARG A 274 -15.47 -6.30 -9.26
CA ARG A 274 -15.73 -4.85 -9.31
C ARG A 274 -15.12 -4.20 -10.54
N GLU A 275 -13.88 -4.56 -10.87
CA GLU A 275 -13.15 -3.92 -11.97
C GLU A 275 -13.22 -4.71 -13.29
N ASP A 276 -13.56 -5.99 -13.31
CA ASP A 276 -13.74 -6.79 -14.54
C ASP A 276 -12.58 -6.61 -15.56
N PHE A 277 -11.34 -6.71 -15.07
CA PHE A 277 -10.13 -6.54 -15.88
C PHE A 277 -9.78 -7.84 -16.63
N ASP A 278 -9.22 -7.71 -17.82
CA ASP A 278 -8.72 -8.84 -18.60
C ASP A 278 -7.31 -9.25 -18.18
N VAL A 279 -6.53 -8.28 -17.69
CA VAL A 279 -5.13 -8.48 -17.30
C VAL A 279 -4.81 -7.68 -16.04
N LEU A 280 -4.12 -8.33 -15.10
CA LEU A 280 -3.61 -7.76 -13.86
C LEU A 280 -2.07 -7.83 -13.84
N CYS A 281 -1.44 -6.67 -13.79
CA CYS A 281 0.00 -6.50 -13.59
C CYS A 281 0.29 -6.26 -12.10
N LEU A 282 1.20 -7.04 -11.52
CA LEU A 282 1.61 -6.92 -10.12
C LEU A 282 3.08 -6.52 -10.02
N GLN A 283 3.38 -5.61 -9.09
CA GLN A 283 4.74 -5.22 -8.72
C GLN A 283 4.99 -5.44 -7.22
N GLU A 284 6.27 -5.62 -6.86
CA GLU A 284 6.71 -6.08 -5.53
C GLU A 284 5.93 -7.28 -5.00
N THR A 285 5.89 -8.38 -5.75
CA THR A 285 5.23 -9.62 -5.29
C THR A 285 5.90 -10.21 -4.05
N LYS A 286 7.22 -10.02 -3.88
CA LYS A 286 8.07 -10.53 -2.78
C LYS A 286 7.94 -12.04 -2.57
N LEU A 287 7.71 -12.75 -3.67
CA LEU A 287 7.75 -14.19 -3.75
C LEU A 287 9.18 -14.69 -4.00
N GLN A 288 9.38 -15.97 -3.73
CA GLN A 288 10.47 -16.81 -4.18
C GLN A 288 9.85 -17.87 -5.11
N GLU A 289 10.64 -18.52 -5.97
CA GLU A 289 10.11 -19.47 -6.96
C GLU A 289 9.26 -20.58 -6.35
N LYS A 290 9.68 -21.11 -5.19
CA LYS A 290 8.95 -22.12 -4.40
C LYS A 290 7.54 -21.69 -3.96
N ASP A 291 7.27 -20.39 -3.90
CA ASP A 291 6.00 -19.84 -3.46
C ASP A 291 4.99 -19.74 -4.64
N ILE A 292 5.45 -19.85 -5.90
CA ILE A 292 4.65 -19.58 -7.10
C ILE A 292 3.53 -20.61 -7.28
N GLU A 293 3.81 -21.91 -7.08
CA GLU A 293 2.80 -22.95 -7.31
C GLU A 293 1.66 -22.91 -6.26
N GLU A 294 1.94 -22.51 -5.02
CA GLU A 294 0.90 -22.25 -4.00
C GLU A 294 0.00 -21.08 -4.42
N ILE A 295 0.57 -20.05 -5.04
CA ILE A 295 -0.16 -18.87 -5.52
C ILE A 295 -0.99 -19.20 -6.77
N LYS A 296 -0.44 -19.97 -7.73
CA LYS A 296 -1.16 -20.44 -8.93
C LYS A 296 -2.42 -21.24 -8.57
N GLN A 297 -2.33 -22.11 -7.56
CA GLN A 297 -3.46 -22.90 -7.05
C GLN A 297 -4.56 -22.05 -6.37
N ARG A 298 -4.33 -20.75 -6.18
CA ARG A 298 -5.29 -19.79 -5.60
C ARG A 298 -5.55 -18.59 -6.51
N LEU A 299 -5.30 -18.74 -7.81
CA LEU A 299 -5.78 -17.78 -8.81
C LEU A 299 -7.31 -17.81 -8.88
N ILE A 300 -7.88 -16.74 -9.44
CA ILE A 300 -9.31 -16.62 -9.68
C ILE A 300 -9.64 -17.39 -10.96
N ASP A 301 -10.74 -18.14 -10.97
CA ASP A 301 -11.23 -18.86 -12.14
C ASP A 301 -11.29 -17.94 -13.39
N GLY A 302 -10.77 -18.42 -14.52
CA GLY A 302 -10.63 -17.66 -15.75
C GLY A 302 -9.38 -16.78 -15.86
N TYR A 303 -8.47 -16.79 -14.87
CA TYR A 303 -7.19 -16.06 -14.88
C TYR A 303 -5.96 -16.99 -14.85
N GLU A 304 -6.04 -18.16 -15.47
CA GLU A 304 -5.03 -19.22 -15.40
C GLU A 304 -3.70 -18.84 -16.06
N ASN A 305 -3.72 -17.92 -17.04
CA ASN A 305 -2.53 -17.46 -17.76
C ASN A 305 -1.72 -16.52 -16.85
N SER A 306 -0.83 -17.07 -16.04
CA SER A 306 -0.03 -16.30 -15.08
C SER A 306 1.48 -16.49 -15.26
N PHE A 307 2.20 -15.38 -15.24
CA PHE A 307 3.61 -15.25 -15.60
C PHE A 307 4.33 -14.48 -14.51
N TRP A 308 5.40 -15.05 -13.96
CA TRP A 308 5.98 -14.63 -12.69
C TRP A 308 7.50 -14.53 -12.80
N THR A 309 8.08 -13.48 -12.23
CA THR A 309 9.52 -13.39 -12.00
C THR A 309 9.81 -12.95 -10.57
N CYS A 310 10.90 -13.45 -10.00
CA CYS A 310 11.31 -13.24 -8.61
C CYS A 310 12.77 -12.76 -8.57
N SER A 311 13.16 -12.00 -7.54
CA SER A 311 14.57 -11.67 -7.35
C SER A 311 15.36 -12.90 -6.90
N VAL A 312 16.37 -13.27 -7.69
CA VAL A 312 17.37 -14.29 -7.33
C VAL A 312 18.56 -13.68 -6.59
N SER A 313 18.86 -12.41 -6.82
CA SER A 313 19.92 -11.69 -6.11
C SER A 313 19.55 -11.30 -4.67
N LYS A 314 18.24 -11.23 -4.34
CA LYS A 314 17.75 -10.97 -2.99
C LYS A 314 16.38 -11.60 -2.75
N LEU A 315 16.36 -12.69 -1.97
CA LEU A 315 15.13 -13.40 -1.62
C LEU A 315 14.10 -12.50 -0.91
N GLY A 316 12.84 -12.58 -1.31
CA GLY A 316 11.74 -11.80 -0.69
C GLY A 316 11.77 -10.30 -1.00
N TYR A 317 12.46 -9.90 -2.07
CA TYR A 317 12.52 -8.53 -2.57
C TYR A 317 12.05 -8.47 -4.03
N SER A 318 11.53 -7.30 -4.46
CA SER A 318 11.11 -7.08 -5.85
C SER A 318 10.08 -8.14 -6.28
N GLY A 319 10.18 -8.63 -7.52
CA GLY A 319 9.27 -9.60 -8.13
C GLY A 319 8.10 -8.92 -8.82
N THR A 320 7.84 -9.30 -10.06
CA THR A 320 6.69 -8.82 -10.85
C THR A 320 5.93 -9.98 -11.48
N ALA A 321 4.66 -9.76 -11.81
CA ALA A 321 3.82 -10.74 -12.45
C ALA A 321 2.79 -10.14 -13.41
N ILE A 322 2.34 -10.95 -14.37
CA ILE A 322 1.16 -10.69 -15.20
C ILE A 322 0.21 -11.88 -15.04
N ILE A 323 -1.05 -11.61 -14.76
CA ILE A 323 -2.14 -12.59 -14.59
C ILE A 323 -3.25 -12.20 -15.58
N SER A 324 -3.72 -13.13 -16.41
CA SER A 324 -4.52 -12.78 -17.60
C SER A 324 -5.63 -13.78 -17.93
N ARG A 325 -6.80 -13.26 -18.30
CA ARG A 325 -7.88 -14.01 -18.97
C ARG A 325 -7.54 -14.33 -20.42
N ILE A 326 -6.86 -13.39 -21.08
CA ILE A 326 -6.42 -13.51 -22.47
C ILE A 326 -5.12 -14.31 -22.51
N LYS A 327 -5.08 -15.39 -23.28
CA LYS A 327 -3.85 -16.15 -23.53
C LYS A 327 -2.90 -15.34 -24.44
N PRO A 328 -1.67 -15.02 -24.02
CA PRO A 328 -0.70 -14.34 -24.88
C PRO A 328 -0.06 -15.26 -25.91
N LEU A 329 0.52 -14.66 -26.95
CA LEU A 329 1.27 -15.31 -28.02
C LEU A 329 2.71 -15.68 -27.60
N SER A 330 3.38 -14.77 -26.86
CA SER A 330 4.74 -14.96 -26.36
C SER A 330 4.91 -14.28 -24.99
N ILE A 331 5.90 -14.73 -24.22
CA ILE A 331 6.26 -14.18 -22.90
C ILE A 331 7.78 -14.03 -22.84
N ARG A 332 8.27 -12.94 -22.25
CA ARG A 332 9.68 -12.68 -22.00
C ARG A 332 9.85 -12.17 -20.56
N TYR A 333 10.98 -12.50 -19.93
CA TYR A 333 11.33 -12.07 -18.58
C TYR A 333 12.61 -11.25 -18.66
N GLY A 334 12.65 -10.10 -17.97
CA GLY A 334 13.80 -9.21 -18.02
C GLY A 334 13.99 -8.45 -19.35
N LEU A 335 15.13 -7.76 -19.44
CA LEU A 335 15.61 -7.01 -20.60
C LEU A 335 16.48 -7.87 -21.53
N GLY A 336 16.97 -9.02 -21.07
CA GLY A 336 18.03 -9.79 -21.73
C GLY A 336 19.44 -9.32 -21.31
N ILE A 337 19.56 -8.72 -20.12
CA ILE A 337 20.79 -8.13 -19.57
C ILE A 337 20.99 -8.69 -18.16
N SER A 338 22.03 -9.50 -17.97
CA SER A 338 22.36 -10.23 -16.73
C SER A 338 22.37 -9.35 -15.47
N GLU A 339 22.94 -8.17 -15.61
CA GLU A 339 23.14 -7.13 -14.59
C GLU A 339 21.84 -6.46 -14.15
N HIS A 340 20.76 -6.63 -14.92
CA HIS A 340 19.45 -6.01 -14.68
C HIS A 340 18.40 -7.05 -14.28
N ASP A 341 18.51 -8.27 -14.81
CA ASP A 341 17.44 -9.27 -14.73
C ASP A 341 17.44 -10.08 -13.41
N SER A 342 18.55 -10.07 -12.66
CA SER A 342 18.66 -10.77 -11.37
C SER A 342 17.68 -10.30 -10.28
N GLU A 343 17.12 -9.10 -10.41
CA GLU A 343 16.17 -8.53 -9.45
C GLU A 343 14.69 -8.84 -9.79
N GLY A 344 14.38 -9.58 -10.86
CA GLY A 344 13.00 -9.99 -11.18
C GLY A 344 12.04 -8.82 -11.31
N ARG A 345 12.35 -7.89 -12.21
CA ARG A 345 11.68 -6.56 -12.32
C ARG A 345 10.72 -6.41 -13.49
N LEU A 346 10.78 -7.28 -14.49
CA LEU A 346 10.10 -7.11 -15.77
C LEU A 346 9.49 -8.43 -16.24
N VAL A 347 8.21 -8.38 -16.61
CA VAL A 347 7.55 -9.41 -17.44
C VAL A 347 6.93 -8.70 -18.65
N THR A 348 7.20 -9.23 -19.83
CA THR A 348 6.62 -8.80 -21.10
C THR A 348 5.74 -9.92 -21.62
N VAL A 349 4.48 -9.63 -21.94
CA VAL A 349 3.61 -10.54 -22.70
C VAL A 349 3.21 -9.91 -24.04
N GLU A 350 3.04 -10.75 -25.04
CA GLU A 350 2.63 -10.35 -26.38
C GLU A 350 1.19 -10.76 -26.64
N PHE A 351 0.34 -9.79 -27.02
CA PHE A 351 -1.01 -10.03 -27.54
C PHE A 351 -1.04 -9.79 -29.05
N ASP A 352 -2.17 -10.04 -29.71
CA ASP A 352 -2.29 -9.92 -31.18
C ASP A 352 -1.92 -8.53 -31.70
N THR A 353 -2.33 -7.47 -30.99
CA THR A 353 -2.21 -6.08 -31.45
C THR A 353 -1.20 -5.22 -30.67
N PHE A 354 -0.69 -5.68 -29.52
CA PHE A 354 0.25 -4.92 -28.67
C PHE A 354 1.12 -5.81 -27.77
N TYR A 355 2.25 -5.29 -27.27
CA TYR A 355 2.96 -5.84 -26.12
C TYR A 355 2.53 -5.16 -24.83
N LEU A 356 2.41 -5.93 -23.74
CA LEU A 356 2.23 -5.42 -22.39
C LEU A 356 3.48 -5.73 -21.55
N VAL A 357 4.08 -4.70 -20.97
CA VAL A 357 5.28 -4.79 -20.11
C VAL A 357 4.90 -4.32 -18.71
N THR A 358 4.99 -5.20 -17.70
CA THR A 358 4.94 -4.80 -16.29
C THR A 358 6.34 -4.54 -15.78
N GLY A 359 6.59 -3.36 -15.25
CA GLY A 359 7.88 -2.94 -14.71
C GLY A 359 7.79 -2.54 -13.24
N TYR A 360 8.72 -3.05 -12.43
CA TYR A 360 9.05 -2.50 -11.12
C TYR A 360 10.44 -1.85 -11.19
N VAL A 361 10.46 -0.56 -11.49
CA VAL A 361 11.69 0.19 -11.78
C VAL A 361 12.52 0.40 -10.51
N PRO A 362 13.87 0.32 -10.55
CA PRO A 362 14.71 0.56 -9.38
C PRO A 362 14.47 1.92 -8.72
N ASN A 363 14.11 1.89 -7.43
CA ASN A 363 14.17 3.07 -6.57
C ASN A 363 15.63 3.47 -6.33
N SER A 364 15.94 4.77 -6.39
CA SER A 364 17.31 5.29 -6.18
C SER A 364 17.85 5.10 -4.75
N GLY A 365 16.99 4.77 -3.79
CA GLY A 365 17.34 4.30 -2.45
C GLY A 365 17.75 5.38 -1.44
N ASP A 366 17.87 4.97 -0.18
CA ASP A 366 18.29 5.85 0.93
C ASP A 366 19.67 6.48 0.64
N GLY A 367 19.70 7.82 0.58
CA GLY A 367 20.90 8.58 0.21
C GLY A 367 21.26 8.54 -1.28
N LEU A 368 20.29 8.22 -2.15
CA LEU A 368 20.43 8.22 -3.62
C LEU A 368 21.49 7.25 -4.16
N LYS A 369 21.82 6.19 -3.40
CA LYS A 369 22.91 5.23 -3.67
C LYS A 369 22.79 4.49 -5.01
N ARG A 370 21.58 4.32 -5.56
CA ARG A 370 21.32 3.71 -6.87
C ARG A 370 20.99 4.73 -7.97
N LEU A 371 21.04 6.04 -7.69
CA LEU A 371 20.61 7.08 -8.64
C LEU A 371 21.39 7.03 -9.96
N SER A 372 22.72 6.83 -9.92
CA SER A 372 23.51 6.70 -11.15
C SER A 372 23.02 5.52 -11.98
N TYR A 373 23.08 4.29 -11.43
CA TYR A 373 22.56 3.08 -12.04
C TYR A 373 21.14 3.24 -12.61
N ARG A 374 20.25 3.91 -11.88
CA ARG A 374 18.88 4.21 -12.33
C ARG A 374 18.86 5.02 -13.63
N VAL A 375 19.58 6.16 -13.68
CA VAL A 375 19.47 7.11 -14.81
C VAL A 375 20.50 6.91 -15.92
N THR A 376 21.63 6.24 -15.67
CA THR A 376 22.69 6.00 -16.66
C THR A 376 22.69 4.60 -17.26
N GLU A 377 22.05 3.62 -16.61
CA GLU A 377 22.03 2.23 -17.07
C GLU A 377 20.59 1.75 -17.26
N TRP A 378 19.79 1.70 -16.19
CA TRP A 378 18.46 1.08 -16.20
C TRP A 378 17.45 1.80 -17.11
N ASP A 379 17.21 3.10 -16.91
CA ASP A 379 16.19 3.81 -17.70
C ASP A 379 16.51 3.82 -19.21
N PRO A 380 17.77 4.03 -19.66
CA PRO A 380 18.15 3.84 -21.06
C PRO A 380 18.00 2.40 -21.56
N ALA A 381 18.35 1.38 -20.75
CA ALA A 381 18.21 -0.02 -21.15
C ALA A 381 16.73 -0.43 -21.33
N LEU A 382 15.86 -0.02 -20.40
CA LEU A 382 14.41 -0.21 -20.51
C LEU A 382 13.83 0.54 -21.71
N SER A 383 14.22 1.81 -21.91
CA SER A 383 13.83 2.60 -23.08
C SER A 383 14.16 1.89 -24.39
N ASN A 384 15.42 1.50 -24.59
CA ASN A 384 15.86 0.79 -25.80
C ASN A 384 15.09 -0.52 -26.01
N TYR A 385 14.87 -1.32 -24.96
CA TYR A 385 14.07 -2.55 -25.03
C TYR A 385 12.64 -2.29 -25.52
N LEU A 386 11.98 -1.23 -25.04
CA LEU A 386 10.64 -0.85 -25.50
C LEU A 386 10.66 -0.40 -26.97
N LYS A 387 11.67 0.37 -27.41
CA LYS A 387 11.82 0.75 -28.83
C LYS A 387 12.12 -0.44 -29.74
N GLU A 388 12.78 -1.49 -29.25
CA GLU A 388 12.97 -2.75 -30.01
C GLU A 388 11.64 -3.52 -30.18
N LEU A 389 10.77 -3.54 -29.16
CA LEU A 389 9.43 -4.14 -29.27
C LEU A 389 8.53 -3.38 -30.26
N GLU A 390 8.57 -2.04 -30.23
CA GLU A 390 7.79 -1.16 -31.12
C GLU A 390 8.05 -1.37 -32.62
N LYS A 391 9.19 -2.00 -32.99
CA LYS A 391 9.47 -2.39 -34.39
C LYS A 391 8.51 -3.44 -34.94
N SER A 392 7.76 -4.13 -34.08
CA SER A 392 6.80 -5.17 -34.48
C SER A 392 5.36 -4.89 -34.04
N LYS A 393 5.14 -4.40 -32.81
CA LYS A 393 3.81 -4.03 -32.29
C LYS A 393 3.93 -2.86 -31.31
N PRO A 394 2.92 -1.98 -31.21
CA PRO A 394 2.90 -0.93 -30.18
C PRO A 394 2.96 -1.54 -28.77
N VAL A 395 3.43 -0.74 -27.81
CA VAL A 395 3.79 -1.19 -26.47
C VAL A 395 2.98 -0.42 -25.42
N VAL A 396 2.52 -1.15 -24.40
CA VAL A 396 1.96 -0.62 -23.16
C VAL A 396 2.92 -0.98 -22.03
N LEU A 397 3.62 0.01 -21.48
CA LEU A 397 4.39 -0.13 -20.24
C LEU A 397 3.48 0.24 -19.05
N THR A 398 3.52 -0.56 -18.00
CA THR A 398 2.80 -0.26 -16.76
C THR A 398 3.53 -0.70 -15.49
N GLY A 399 3.14 -0.12 -14.36
CA GLY A 399 3.62 -0.44 -13.02
C GLY A 399 4.28 0.75 -12.34
N ASP A 400 4.90 0.46 -11.19
CA ASP A 400 5.67 1.43 -10.41
C ASP A 400 6.99 1.77 -11.12
N LEU A 401 7.02 2.96 -11.73
CA LEU A 401 8.18 3.51 -12.43
C LEU A 401 9.11 4.31 -11.49
N ASN A 402 8.84 4.33 -10.18
CA ASN A 402 9.63 4.98 -9.13
C ASN A 402 10.09 6.40 -9.53
N CYS A 403 9.17 7.20 -10.06
CA CYS A 403 9.36 8.62 -10.38
C CYS A 403 7.99 9.33 -10.40
N ALA A 404 7.86 10.44 -9.68
CA ALA A 404 6.78 11.40 -9.88
C ALA A 404 7.27 12.44 -10.90
N HIS A 405 6.72 12.43 -12.11
CA HIS A 405 7.34 13.15 -13.24
C HIS A 405 7.34 14.67 -13.02
N GLU A 406 6.21 15.25 -12.63
CA GLU A 406 6.09 16.70 -12.47
C GLU A 406 5.72 17.18 -11.06
N GLU A 407 5.84 18.48 -10.79
CA GLU A 407 5.47 19.06 -9.48
C GLU A 407 3.99 18.81 -9.10
N ILE A 408 3.13 18.48 -10.07
CA ILE A 408 1.72 18.06 -9.86
C ILE A 408 1.57 16.62 -9.34
N ASP A 409 2.60 15.78 -9.55
CA ASP A 409 2.59 14.35 -9.24
C ASP A 409 3.03 14.04 -7.80
N ILE A 410 3.28 15.06 -6.96
CA ILE A 410 3.79 14.88 -5.59
C ILE A 410 3.25 15.94 -4.63
N TYR A 411 2.79 15.54 -3.44
CA TYR A 411 2.24 16.43 -2.39
C TYR A 411 3.13 17.64 -2.02
N ASN A 412 4.46 17.51 -2.10
CA ASN A 412 5.43 18.49 -1.62
C ASN A 412 6.70 18.49 -2.48
N PRO A 413 6.68 19.04 -3.71
CA PRO A 413 7.82 18.99 -4.64
C PRO A 413 9.03 19.74 -4.08
N ALA A 414 8.82 20.95 -3.57
CA ALA A 414 9.87 21.81 -3.03
C ALA A 414 10.64 21.20 -1.83
N GLY A 415 10.03 20.24 -1.11
CA GLY A 415 10.69 19.53 0.00
C GLY A 415 11.23 18.14 -0.37
N ASN A 416 11.16 17.72 -1.64
CA ASN A 416 11.54 16.38 -2.09
C ASN A 416 12.50 16.34 -3.29
N LYS A 417 13.04 17.48 -3.76
CA LYS A 417 13.98 17.53 -4.92
C LYS A 417 15.29 16.72 -4.76
N ARG A 418 15.52 16.15 -3.58
CA ARG A 418 16.64 15.22 -3.25
C ARG A 418 16.16 13.90 -2.61
N SER A 419 14.88 13.60 -2.72
CA SER A 419 14.28 12.31 -2.36
C SER A 419 14.25 11.40 -3.58
N ALA A 420 14.53 10.10 -3.41
CA ALA A 420 14.35 9.12 -4.48
C ALA A 420 12.90 9.14 -4.99
N GLY A 421 12.73 9.06 -6.30
CA GLY A 421 11.45 9.24 -7.00
C GLY A 421 11.07 10.70 -7.31
N PHE A 422 11.84 11.70 -6.87
CA PHE A 422 11.62 13.11 -7.24
C PHE A 422 12.93 13.93 -7.35
N THR A 423 14.05 13.29 -7.67
CA THR A 423 15.26 14.03 -8.06
C THR A 423 15.09 14.65 -9.45
N ASP A 424 15.74 15.79 -9.71
CA ASP A 424 15.72 16.40 -11.04
C ASP A 424 16.42 15.48 -12.08
N GLU A 425 17.36 14.64 -11.61
CA GLU A 425 18.00 13.58 -12.37
C GLU A 425 17.01 12.46 -12.81
N GLU A 426 16.20 11.92 -11.89
CA GLU A 426 15.15 10.92 -12.22
C GLU A 426 14.08 11.50 -13.15
N ARG A 427 13.62 12.72 -12.89
CA ARG A 427 12.59 13.38 -13.70
C ARG A 427 13.06 13.63 -15.13
N LYS A 428 14.28 14.15 -15.29
CA LYS A 428 14.90 14.32 -16.61
C LYS A 428 15.13 12.97 -17.31
N SER A 429 15.50 11.93 -16.56
CA SER A 429 15.61 10.57 -17.11
C SER A 429 14.28 10.08 -17.67
N PHE A 430 13.19 10.24 -16.91
CA PHE A 430 11.84 9.85 -17.30
C PHE A 430 11.37 10.56 -18.59
N GLU A 431 11.53 11.89 -18.65
CA GLU A 431 11.23 12.69 -19.84
C GLU A 431 12.03 12.20 -21.05
N THR A 432 13.36 12.10 -20.90
CA THR A 432 14.28 11.76 -22.00
C THR A 432 14.07 10.34 -22.53
N ASN A 433 13.89 9.37 -21.63
CA ASN A 433 13.86 7.95 -21.97
C ASN A 433 12.47 7.48 -22.41
N PHE A 434 11.39 8.10 -21.95
CA PHE A 434 10.02 7.67 -22.27
C PHE A 434 9.24 8.72 -23.07
N LEU A 435 8.97 9.90 -22.50
CA LEU A 435 8.01 10.84 -23.10
C LEU A 435 8.54 11.47 -24.40
N SER A 436 9.73 12.08 -24.36
CA SER A 436 10.46 12.55 -25.54
C SER A 436 10.85 11.43 -26.52
N ASN A 437 10.67 10.16 -26.15
CA ASN A 437 10.93 8.99 -27.00
C ASN A 437 9.64 8.38 -27.58
N GLY A 438 8.51 9.10 -27.55
CA GLY A 438 7.25 8.69 -28.21
C GLY A 438 6.31 7.83 -27.36
N PHE A 439 6.52 7.77 -26.04
CA PHE A 439 5.53 7.22 -25.11
C PHE A 439 4.66 8.31 -24.50
N VAL A 440 3.37 8.00 -24.32
CA VAL A 440 2.36 8.92 -23.81
C VAL A 440 1.91 8.48 -22.41
N ASP A 441 2.06 9.37 -21.43
CA ASP A 441 1.42 9.24 -20.12
C ASP A 441 -0.10 9.38 -20.28
N THR A 442 -0.79 8.25 -20.23
CA THR A 442 -2.22 8.18 -20.51
C THR A 442 -3.07 8.93 -19.48
N PHE A 443 -2.67 8.90 -18.20
CA PHE A 443 -3.35 9.63 -17.15
C PHE A 443 -3.15 11.13 -17.34
N ARG A 444 -1.92 11.59 -17.59
CA ARG A 444 -1.62 13.01 -17.77
C ARG A 444 -2.20 13.58 -19.08
N LYS A 445 -2.34 12.77 -20.14
CA LYS A 445 -3.04 13.14 -21.39
C LYS A 445 -4.55 13.36 -21.17
N GLN A 446 -5.22 12.51 -20.39
CA GLN A 446 -6.65 12.66 -20.12
C GLN A 446 -6.94 13.70 -19.01
N HIS A 447 -6.07 13.80 -18.01
CA HIS A 447 -6.30 14.57 -16.78
C HIS A 447 -5.22 15.64 -16.53
N PRO A 448 -4.91 16.54 -17.49
CA PRO A 448 -3.71 17.38 -17.46
C PRO A 448 -3.56 18.22 -16.19
N GLY A 449 -4.62 18.91 -15.76
CA GLY A 449 -4.65 19.73 -14.54
C GLY A 449 -4.99 19.00 -13.24
N VAL A 450 -5.01 17.66 -13.22
CA VAL A 450 -5.52 16.90 -12.06
C VAL A 450 -4.39 16.38 -11.17
N VAL A 451 -4.51 16.64 -9.88
CA VAL A 451 -3.71 16.07 -8.79
C VAL A 451 -4.31 14.73 -8.40
N GLY A 452 -3.74 13.65 -8.93
CA GLY A 452 -4.01 12.27 -8.52
C GLY A 452 -2.70 11.61 -8.07
N TYR A 453 -2.77 10.83 -7.00
CA TYR A 453 -1.62 10.09 -6.45
C TYR A 453 -1.93 8.60 -6.42
N THR A 454 -0.89 7.78 -6.52
CA THR A 454 -0.98 6.32 -6.49
C THR A 454 -0.31 5.72 -5.26
N TYR A 455 0.70 6.41 -4.70
CA TYR A 455 1.49 6.03 -3.53
C TYR A 455 1.29 6.98 -2.34
N TRP A 456 1.19 6.45 -1.13
CA TRP A 456 1.24 7.20 0.13
C TRP A 456 1.99 6.43 1.22
N GLY A 457 3.27 6.74 1.41
CA GLY A 457 4.10 6.07 2.42
C GLY A 457 3.49 6.03 3.83
N TYR A 458 3.58 4.87 4.48
CA TYR A 458 3.01 4.62 5.81
C TYR A 458 3.50 5.57 6.91
N ARG A 459 4.73 6.10 6.79
CA ARG A 459 5.32 7.04 7.76
C ARG A 459 4.45 8.31 7.87
N HIS A 460 3.91 8.56 9.06
CA HIS A 460 2.97 9.66 9.35
C HIS A 460 1.58 9.53 8.67
N GLY A 461 1.24 8.36 8.14
CA GLY A 461 -0.10 8.05 7.61
C GLY A 461 -0.49 8.88 6.39
N GLY A 462 0.35 8.93 5.35
CA GLY A 462 0.17 9.80 4.19
C GLY A 462 -1.23 9.74 3.55
N ARG A 463 -1.80 8.54 3.42
CA ARG A 463 -3.10 8.27 2.76
C ARG A 463 -4.29 8.94 3.47
N LYS A 464 -4.26 9.05 4.81
CA LYS A 464 -5.29 9.73 5.60
C LYS A 464 -5.40 11.23 5.28
N TYR A 465 -4.29 11.85 4.88
CA TYR A 465 -4.21 13.29 4.62
C TYR A 465 -3.94 13.60 3.14
N ASN A 466 -4.14 12.62 2.25
CA ASN A 466 -3.84 12.66 0.81
C ASN A 466 -2.43 13.22 0.48
N ARG A 467 -1.43 12.88 1.30
CA ARG A 467 -0.03 13.31 1.13
C ARG A 467 0.74 12.34 0.25
N GLY A 468 0.30 12.21 -1.00
CA GLY A 468 0.74 11.16 -1.92
C GLY A 468 1.76 11.60 -2.98
N TRP A 469 2.11 10.63 -3.81
CA TRP A 469 2.94 10.72 -5.01
C TRP A 469 2.28 9.88 -6.11
N ARG A 470 2.44 10.23 -7.39
CA ARG A 470 2.10 9.35 -8.53
C ARG A 470 3.37 8.67 -9.02
N LEU A 471 3.50 7.39 -8.72
CA LEU A 471 4.66 6.56 -9.08
C LEU A 471 4.29 5.44 -10.07
N ASP A 472 3.01 5.11 -10.15
CA ASP A 472 2.47 4.03 -10.98
C ASP A 472 1.87 4.64 -12.26
N TYR A 473 2.19 4.06 -13.43
CA TYR A 473 1.80 4.60 -14.74
C TYR A 473 1.18 3.56 -15.67
N PHE A 474 0.46 4.07 -16.68
CA PHE A 474 0.33 3.44 -17.99
C PHE A 474 0.95 4.39 -19.02
N LEU A 475 2.10 4.01 -19.57
CA LEU A 475 2.76 4.68 -20.69
C LEU A 475 2.52 3.86 -21.95
N VAL A 476 2.02 4.48 -23.02
CA VAL A 476 1.67 3.77 -24.26
C VAL A 476 2.37 4.38 -25.48
N SER A 477 2.70 3.58 -26.48
CA SER A 477 3.15 4.09 -27.78
C SER A 477 2.17 5.14 -28.31
N GLU A 478 2.69 6.25 -28.84
CA GLU A 478 1.88 7.34 -29.41
C GLU A 478 0.85 6.84 -30.44
N SER A 479 1.22 5.83 -31.24
CA SER A 479 0.38 5.17 -32.25
C SER A 479 -0.89 4.49 -31.72
N ILE A 480 -1.00 4.25 -30.40
CA ILE A 480 -2.22 3.73 -29.73
C ILE A 480 -2.77 4.70 -28.68
N ALA A 481 -2.17 5.88 -28.51
CA ALA A 481 -2.56 6.84 -27.47
C ALA A 481 -3.96 7.46 -27.66
N ASP A 482 -4.57 7.31 -28.83
CA ASP A 482 -5.98 7.70 -29.11
C ASP A 482 -6.97 6.52 -29.02
N LYS A 483 -6.47 5.28 -28.85
CA LYS A 483 -7.30 4.10 -28.54
C LYS A 483 -7.67 4.02 -27.06
N VAL A 484 -6.96 4.73 -26.20
CA VAL A 484 -7.22 4.81 -24.75
C VAL A 484 -8.55 5.50 -24.49
N HIS A 485 -9.48 4.78 -23.88
CA HIS A 485 -10.80 5.27 -23.49
C HIS A 485 -10.77 5.85 -22.08
N ASP A 486 -10.17 5.15 -21.12
CA ASP A 486 -10.14 5.52 -19.70
C ASP A 486 -8.75 5.19 -19.13
N SER A 487 -8.13 6.13 -18.41
CA SER A 487 -6.91 5.94 -17.63
C SER A 487 -7.14 6.54 -16.26
N TYR A 488 -7.12 5.68 -15.23
CA TYR A 488 -7.76 5.99 -13.95
C TYR A 488 -7.01 5.39 -12.75
N ILE A 489 -7.24 5.99 -11.58
CA ILE A 489 -6.67 5.58 -10.29
C ILE A 489 -7.80 5.08 -9.38
N LEU A 490 -7.52 4.09 -8.53
CA LEU A 490 -8.44 3.53 -7.53
C LEU A 490 -7.99 3.82 -6.09
N PRO A 491 -8.00 5.09 -5.64
CA PRO A 491 -7.44 5.52 -4.35
C PRO A 491 -8.19 4.96 -3.12
N ASP A 492 -9.35 4.36 -3.33
CA ASP A 492 -10.17 3.65 -2.35
C ASP A 492 -9.64 2.25 -2.00
N VAL A 493 -8.97 1.56 -2.94
CA VAL A 493 -8.54 0.16 -2.75
C VAL A 493 -7.32 0.09 -1.83
N ILE A 494 -7.56 -0.30 -0.58
CA ILE A 494 -6.54 -0.50 0.45
C ILE A 494 -5.85 -1.87 0.35
N GLY A 495 -4.66 -1.98 0.94
CA GLY A 495 -3.91 -3.24 1.07
C GLY A 495 -2.41 -3.08 0.85
N SER A 496 -2.02 -2.03 0.13
CA SER A 496 -0.65 -1.55 -0.07
C SER A 496 -0.58 -0.06 0.26
N ASP A 497 0.62 0.50 0.39
CA ASP A 497 0.85 1.95 0.37
C ASP A 497 0.70 2.52 -1.05
N HIS A 498 0.73 1.67 -2.08
CA HIS A 498 0.18 1.98 -3.39
C HIS A 498 -1.31 1.60 -3.49
N CYS A 499 -2.02 2.19 -4.44
CA CYS A 499 -3.34 1.74 -4.90
C CYS A 499 -3.26 1.30 -6.38
N PRO A 500 -4.23 0.51 -6.87
CA PRO A 500 -4.25 0.12 -8.26
C PRO A 500 -4.53 1.31 -9.19
N ILE A 501 -4.01 1.20 -10.41
CA ILE A 501 -4.38 2.01 -11.56
C ILE A 501 -4.98 1.12 -12.65
N GLY A 502 -5.79 1.68 -13.54
CA GLY A 502 -6.39 0.95 -14.64
C GLY A 502 -6.36 1.70 -15.97
N LEU A 503 -6.40 0.92 -17.05
CA LEU A 503 -6.46 1.40 -18.44
C LEU A 503 -7.55 0.63 -19.18
N VAL A 504 -8.46 1.32 -19.87
CA VAL A 504 -9.37 0.74 -20.86
C VAL A 504 -8.93 1.22 -22.23
N MET A 505 -8.59 0.28 -23.12
CA MET A 505 -8.09 0.58 -24.46
C MET A 505 -8.90 -0.18 -25.51
N LYS A 506 -9.41 0.52 -26.53
CA LYS A 506 -10.06 -0.09 -27.70
C LYS A 506 -9.01 -0.88 -28.49
N LEU A 507 -9.38 -2.04 -29.04
CA LEU A 507 -8.46 -2.90 -29.81
C LEU A 507 -8.56 -2.62 -31.31
#